data_AF-A0A849RU74-F1
#
_entry.id   AF-A0A849RU74-F1
#
_cell.length_a   1.000
_cell.length_b   1.000
_cell.length_c   1.000
_cell.angle_alpha   90.00
_cell.angle_beta   90.00
_cell.angle_gamma   90.00
#
_symmetry.space_group_name_H-M   'P 1'
#
loop_
_entity.id
_entity.type
_entity.pdbx_description
1 polymer ?
#
loop_
_entity_poly.entity_id
_entity_poly.type
_entity_poly.pdbx_seq_one_letter_code
_entity_poly.pdbx_strand_id
1 'polypeptide(L)'
;NMAGNVFEWVEDWYDLKYYKTSPALNPPGAEKGYNFANQGPVKVLRGGSWLAPETSLHTSHRFWNQPDNNSYGVGLGFRCAKSVQQVSEEAMQAGRDAFIQALVAMGAEKNADAMASIEKALAAEPGNKEYLATRDLIKKSMKKN
;
A
#
# COMPACT_ATOMS: atom_id res chain seq x y z
N ASN A 1 -0.68 -0.79 -18.67
CA ASN A 1 -1.87 -1.31 -19.39
C ASN A 1 -2.58 -2.26 -18.42
N MET A 2 -3.90 -2.16 -18.25
CA MET A 2 -4.70 -3.02 -17.36
C MET A 2 -5.55 -4.05 -18.13
N ALA A 3 -5.57 -3.98 -19.46
CA ALA A 3 -6.28 -4.89 -20.35
C ALA A 3 -5.39 -5.18 -21.59
N GLY A 4 -4.69 -6.31 -21.58
CA GLY A 4 -3.76 -6.73 -22.63
C GLY A 4 -2.28 -6.51 -22.25
N ASN A 5 -1.42 -6.68 -23.25
CA ASN A 5 0.03 -6.89 -23.09
C ASN A 5 0.33 -8.20 -22.38
N VAL A 6 0.18 -8.29 -21.06
CA VAL A 6 0.45 -9.53 -20.30
C VAL A 6 -0.68 -9.83 -19.33
N PHE A 7 -0.97 -11.12 -19.15
CA PHE A 7 -1.71 -11.56 -17.99
C PHE A 7 -0.87 -11.28 -16.75
N GLU A 8 -1.46 -10.62 -15.77
CA GLU A 8 -0.77 -10.24 -14.53
C GLU A 8 -1.18 -11.19 -13.40
N TRP A 9 -0.18 -11.80 -12.75
CA TRP A 9 -0.36 -12.52 -11.50
C TRP A 9 -0.89 -11.60 -10.40
N VAL A 10 -1.83 -12.12 -9.60
CA VAL A 10 -2.27 -11.53 -8.34
C VAL A 10 -2.04 -12.51 -7.19
N GLU A 11 -2.13 -12.01 -5.96
CA GLU A 11 -1.86 -12.82 -4.76
C GLU A 11 -2.89 -13.96 -4.58
N ASP A 12 -4.13 -13.73 -5.00
CA ASP A 12 -5.27 -14.61 -4.78
C ASP A 12 -5.10 -16.02 -5.37
N TRP A 13 -5.54 -17.01 -4.59
CA TRP A 13 -5.85 -18.33 -5.11
C TRP A 13 -7.13 -18.31 -5.95
N TYR A 14 -7.13 -19.03 -7.07
CA TYR A 14 -8.29 -19.11 -7.94
C TYR A 14 -9.28 -20.16 -7.40
N ASP A 15 -10.52 -19.74 -7.18
CA ASP A 15 -11.68 -20.63 -6.98
C ASP A 15 -12.88 -20.04 -7.73
N LEU A 16 -13.56 -20.90 -8.48
CA LEU A 16 -14.76 -20.60 -9.26
C LEU A 16 -15.97 -20.26 -8.40
N LYS A 17 -15.99 -20.65 -7.12
CA LYS A 17 -17.08 -20.36 -6.16
C LYS A 17 -16.78 -19.21 -5.22
N TYR A 18 -15.55 -18.67 -5.20
CA TYR A 18 -15.10 -17.70 -4.18
C TYR A 18 -16.04 -16.50 -4.01
N TYR A 19 -16.59 -15.97 -5.11
CA TYR A 19 -17.48 -14.82 -5.05
C TYR A 19 -18.78 -15.06 -4.28
N LYS A 20 -19.17 -16.32 -4.03
CA LYS A 20 -20.33 -16.66 -3.19
C LYS A 20 -20.05 -16.51 -1.70
N THR A 21 -18.79 -16.54 -1.29
CA THR A 21 -18.35 -16.56 0.12
C THR A 21 -17.38 -15.43 0.45
N SER A 22 -17.09 -14.56 -0.51
CA SER A 22 -16.11 -13.49 -0.36
C SER A 22 -16.59 -12.44 0.66
N PRO A 23 -15.74 -12.02 1.61
CA PRO A 23 -16.11 -10.95 2.53
C PRO A 23 -16.20 -9.61 1.79
N ALA A 24 -17.08 -8.72 2.26
CA ALA A 24 -17.30 -7.42 1.61
C ALA A 24 -16.08 -6.47 1.74
N LEU A 25 -15.29 -6.61 2.80
CA LEU A 25 -14.15 -5.74 3.09
C LEU A 25 -12.85 -6.53 2.92
N ASN A 26 -11.92 -6.00 2.10
CA ASN A 26 -10.59 -6.54 1.85
C ASN A 26 -10.56 -8.07 1.63
N PRO A 27 -11.26 -8.58 0.60
CA PRO A 27 -11.28 -10.01 0.32
C PRO A 27 -9.87 -10.52 -0.02
N PRO A 28 -9.31 -11.49 0.72
CA PRO A 28 -7.93 -11.96 0.53
C PRO A 28 -7.79 -13.03 -0.56
N GLY A 29 -8.86 -13.34 -1.30
CA GLY A 29 -8.94 -14.50 -2.17
C GLY A 29 -9.34 -15.78 -1.42
N ALA A 30 -9.41 -16.90 -2.14
CA ALA A 30 -9.70 -18.19 -1.54
C ALA A 30 -8.54 -18.67 -0.66
N GLU A 31 -8.82 -19.45 0.39
CA GLU A 31 -7.75 -20.01 1.24
C GLU A 31 -6.86 -21.02 0.50
N LYS A 32 -7.44 -21.72 -0.48
CA LYS A 32 -6.76 -22.73 -1.30
C LYS A 32 -7.15 -22.57 -2.76
N GLY A 33 -6.18 -22.76 -3.66
CA GLY A 33 -6.44 -22.80 -5.10
C GLY A 33 -7.24 -24.02 -5.49
N TYR A 34 -8.15 -23.84 -6.44
CA TYR A 34 -8.87 -24.91 -7.09
C TYR A 34 -7.87 -25.88 -7.74
N ASN A 35 -8.08 -27.18 -7.55
CA ASN A 35 -7.19 -28.20 -8.08
C ASN A 35 -7.86 -28.87 -9.28
N PHE A 36 -7.52 -28.41 -10.49
CA PHE A 36 -8.03 -29.01 -11.71
C PHE A 36 -7.36 -30.37 -11.92
N ALA A 37 -8.15 -31.45 -11.92
CA ALA A 37 -7.71 -32.80 -12.26
C ALA A 37 -6.43 -33.27 -11.53
N ASN A 38 -6.27 -32.90 -10.25
CA ASN A 38 -5.09 -33.22 -9.42
C ASN A 38 -3.75 -32.68 -9.94
N GLN A 39 -3.76 -31.61 -10.74
CA GLN A 39 -2.54 -31.01 -11.26
C GLN A 39 -1.89 -30.00 -10.28
N GLY A 40 -2.59 -29.63 -9.20
CA GLY A 40 -2.13 -28.68 -8.20
C GLY A 40 -2.99 -27.41 -8.13
N PRO A 41 -2.90 -26.64 -7.02
CA PRO A 41 -3.69 -25.43 -6.84
C PRO A 41 -3.21 -24.32 -7.79
N VAL A 42 -4.17 -23.54 -8.29
CA VAL A 42 -3.91 -22.46 -9.26
C VAL A 42 -4.14 -21.07 -8.68
N LYS A 43 -3.34 -20.10 -9.10
CA LYS A 43 -3.49 -18.68 -8.76
C LYS A 43 -4.20 -17.90 -9.85
N VAL A 44 -4.77 -16.76 -9.48
CA VAL A 44 -5.54 -15.90 -10.38
C VAL A 44 -4.60 -15.09 -11.30
N LEU A 45 -5.02 -14.96 -12.56
CA LEU A 45 -4.43 -14.08 -13.58
C LEU A 45 -5.47 -13.06 -14.05
N ARG A 46 -5.06 -11.81 -14.32
CA ARG A 46 -5.94 -10.70 -14.72
C ARG A 46 -5.40 -9.97 -15.94
N GLY A 47 -6.26 -9.20 -16.61
CA GLY A 47 -5.88 -8.26 -17.66
C GLY A 47 -5.79 -8.82 -19.09
N GLY A 48 -5.42 -10.10 -19.27
CA GLY A 48 -5.22 -10.66 -20.61
C GLY A 48 -3.87 -10.26 -21.22
N SER A 49 -3.47 -10.93 -22.30
CA SER A 49 -2.17 -10.74 -22.95
C SER A 49 -2.28 -10.47 -24.45
N TRP A 50 -1.17 -10.19 -25.11
CA TRP A 50 -1.11 -10.03 -26.58
C TRP A 50 -1.51 -11.30 -27.36
N LEU A 51 -1.57 -12.46 -26.69
CA LEU A 51 -2.05 -13.74 -27.27
C LEU A 51 -3.49 -14.08 -26.84
N ALA A 52 -4.04 -13.33 -25.89
CA ALA A 52 -5.34 -13.66 -25.33
C ALA A 52 -6.46 -13.23 -26.29
N PRO A 53 -7.55 -14.01 -26.39
CA PRO A 53 -8.68 -13.64 -27.24
C PRO A 53 -9.30 -12.34 -26.73
N GLU A 54 -9.88 -11.55 -27.64
CA GLU A 54 -10.55 -10.28 -27.31
C GLU A 54 -11.61 -10.45 -26.20
N THR A 55 -12.30 -11.60 -26.18
CA THR A 55 -13.29 -11.95 -25.16
C THR A 55 -12.73 -12.09 -23.75
N SER A 56 -11.40 -12.13 -23.58
CA SER A 56 -10.73 -12.20 -22.29
C SER A 56 -10.21 -10.83 -21.81
N LEU A 57 -10.24 -9.81 -22.68
CA LEU A 57 -9.71 -8.46 -22.45
C LEU A 57 -10.74 -7.56 -21.74
N HIS A 58 -11.27 -8.02 -20.60
CA HIS A 58 -12.18 -7.22 -19.78
C HIS A 58 -11.87 -7.33 -18.29
N THR A 59 -12.27 -6.30 -17.54
CA THR A 59 -11.89 -6.11 -16.13
C THR A 59 -12.45 -7.19 -15.19
N SER A 60 -13.50 -7.91 -15.56
CA SER A 60 -14.07 -9.00 -14.77
C SER A 60 -13.49 -10.39 -15.09
N HIS A 61 -12.71 -10.55 -16.17
CA HIS A 61 -12.19 -11.86 -16.55
C HIS A 61 -11.14 -12.37 -15.57
N ARG A 62 -11.38 -13.55 -14.99
CA ARG A 62 -10.43 -14.22 -14.08
C ARG A 62 -9.92 -15.47 -14.78
N PHE A 63 -8.65 -15.42 -15.19
CA PHE A 63 -7.96 -16.61 -15.67
C PHE A 63 -7.15 -17.23 -14.53
N TRP A 64 -6.53 -18.37 -14.79
CA TRP A 64 -5.80 -19.11 -13.77
C TRP A 64 -4.64 -19.87 -14.38
N ASN A 65 -3.60 -20.07 -13.58
CA ASN A 65 -2.50 -20.97 -13.91
C ASN A 65 -1.82 -21.47 -12.64
N GLN A 66 -1.01 -22.53 -12.75
CA GLN A 66 -0.20 -23.00 -11.64
C GLN A 66 0.94 -22.02 -11.37
N PRO A 67 1.25 -21.70 -10.09
CA PRO A 67 2.33 -20.77 -9.75
C PRO A 67 3.70 -21.17 -10.31
N ASP A 68 3.95 -22.47 -10.41
CA ASP A 68 5.22 -23.02 -10.91
C ASP A 68 5.29 -23.05 -12.45
N ASN A 69 4.17 -22.76 -13.13
CA ASN A 69 4.13 -22.76 -14.58
C ASN A 69 4.64 -21.42 -15.13
N ASN A 70 5.80 -21.47 -15.79
CA ASN A 70 6.43 -20.33 -16.46
C ASN A 70 6.13 -20.26 -17.97
N SER A 71 5.10 -20.96 -18.45
CA SER A 71 4.78 -21.08 -19.87
C SER A 71 4.70 -19.72 -20.58
N TYR A 72 5.61 -19.53 -21.54
CA TYR A 72 5.64 -18.38 -22.46
C TYR A 72 4.35 -18.24 -23.28
N GLY A 73 3.60 -19.33 -23.47
CA GLY A 73 2.46 -19.42 -24.40
C GLY A 73 1.22 -18.60 -24.03
N VAL A 74 1.16 -18.01 -22.83
CA VAL A 74 0.01 -17.17 -22.42
C VAL A 74 0.39 -15.72 -22.13
N GLY A 75 1.67 -15.34 -22.23
CA GLY A 75 2.14 -13.97 -21.98
C GLY A 75 1.95 -13.54 -20.52
N LEU A 76 2.74 -14.11 -19.60
CA LEU A 76 2.65 -13.85 -18.16
C LEU A 76 3.55 -12.69 -17.72
N GLY A 77 3.07 -11.91 -16.76
CA GLY A 77 3.80 -10.86 -16.05
C GLY A 77 3.19 -10.61 -14.67
N PHE A 78 3.56 -9.50 -14.05
CA PHE A 78 2.98 -9.07 -12.77
C PHE A 78 3.15 -7.56 -12.57
N ARG A 79 2.37 -7.01 -11.65
CA ARG A 79 2.58 -5.67 -11.09
C ARG A 79 2.56 -5.75 -9.57
N CYS A 80 3.42 -4.96 -8.93
CA CYS A 80 3.48 -4.93 -7.47
C CYS A 80 2.42 -3.98 -6.90
N ALA A 81 1.98 -4.30 -5.68
CA ALA A 81 1.18 -3.43 -4.83
C ALA A 81 1.76 -3.41 -3.42
N LYS A 82 1.42 -2.40 -2.63
CA LYS A 82 1.83 -2.27 -1.22
C LYS A 82 0.72 -1.57 -0.44
N SER A 83 0.47 -2.04 0.79
CA SER A 83 -0.45 -1.38 1.70
C SER A 83 0.00 0.04 2.02
N VAL A 84 -0.96 0.97 2.07
CA VAL A 84 -0.73 2.29 2.64
C VAL A 84 -0.59 2.15 4.17
N GLN A 85 0.34 2.89 4.77
CA GLN A 85 0.36 3.02 6.22
C GLN A 85 -0.87 3.86 6.62
N GLN A 86 -1.78 3.27 7.40
CA GLN A 86 -2.93 3.99 7.94
C GLN A 86 -2.46 4.95 9.03
N VAL A 87 -2.01 6.13 8.64
CA VAL A 87 -2.00 7.29 9.54
C VAL A 87 -3.33 7.98 9.27
N SER A 88 -4.17 8.17 10.29
CA SER A 88 -5.46 8.83 10.07
C SER A 88 -5.24 10.25 9.55
N GLU A 89 -6.12 10.74 8.67
CA GLU A 89 -6.01 12.10 8.13
C GLU A 89 -6.00 13.14 9.26
N GLU A 90 -6.73 12.86 10.34
CA GLU A 90 -6.76 13.66 11.56
C GLU A 90 -5.41 13.65 12.29
N ALA A 91 -4.72 12.52 12.35
CA ALA A 91 -3.40 12.42 12.97
C ALA A 91 -2.34 13.16 12.14
N MET A 92 -2.39 13.04 10.81
CA MET A 92 -1.52 13.82 9.92
C MET A 92 -1.80 15.32 10.03
N GLN A 93 -3.07 15.72 10.11
CA GLN A 93 -3.43 17.12 10.28
C GLN A 93 -2.99 17.66 11.65
N ALA A 94 -3.21 16.89 12.72
CA ALA A 94 -2.74 17.25 14.06
C ALA A 94 -1.21 17.35 14.15
N GLY A 95 -0.49 16.48 13.43
CA GLY A 95 0.97 16.55 13.30
C GLY A 95 1.43 17.83 12.61
N ARG A 96 0.80 18.19 11.48
CA ARG A 96 1.07 19.43 10.76
C ARG A 96 0.76 20.67 11.59
N ASP A 97 -0.38 20.71 12.26
CA ASP A 97 -0.77 21.85 13.11
C ASP A 97 0.21 22.03 14.28
N ALA A 98 0.63 20.93 14.91
CA ALA A 98 1.63 20.96 15.97
C ALA A 98 3.00 21.44 15.48
N PHE A 99 3.39 21.07 14.25
CA PHE A 99 4.61 21.57 13.63
C PHE A 99 4.55 23.08 13.38
N ILE A 100 3.43 23.59 12.86
CA ILE A 100 3.22 25.03 12.67
C ILE A 100 3.31 25.78 14.01
N GLN A 101 2.68 25.24 15.06
CA GLN A 101 2.77 25.80 16.41
C GLN A 101 4.21 25.84 16.93
N ALA A 102 5.02 24.81 16.63
CA ALA A 102 6.43 24.80 16.98
C ALA A 102 7.19 25.96 16.29
N LEU A 103 6.97 26.16 14.98
CA LEU A 103 7.61 27.24 14.23
C LEU A 103 7.18 28.63 14.72
N VAL A 104 5.89 28.81 15.04
CA VAL A 104 5.38 30.06 15.62
C VAL A 104 6.03 30.34 16.98
N ALA A 105 6.12 29.33 17.85
CA ALA A 105 6.75 29.46 19.15
C ALA A 105 8.25 29.73 19.06
N MET A 106 8.94 29.13 18.07
CA MET A 106 10.34 29.45 17.77
C MET A 106 10.51 30.91 17.36
N GLY A 107 9.66 31.43 16.47
CA GLY A 107 9.69 32.83 16.04
C GLY A 107 9.40 33.81 17.17
N ALA A 108 8.63 33.38 18.18
CA ALA A 108 8.38 34.14 19.40
C ALA A 108 9.41 33.90 20.53
N GLU A 109 10.51 33.18 20.25
CA GLU A 109 11.57 32.81 21.20
C GLU A 109 11.09 32.01 22.43
N LYS A 110 9.91 31.38 22.34
CA LYS A 110 9.32 30.53 23.38
C LYS A 110 9.80 29.09 23.23
N ASN A 111 11.07 28.86 23.56
CA ASN A 111 11.72 27.56 23.30
C ASN A 111 11.06 26.35 23.99
N ALA A 112 10.48 26.53 25.18
CA ALA A 112 9.77 25.44 25.87
C ALA A 112 8.47 25.04 25.15
N ASP A 113 7.68 26.03 24.71
CA ASP A 113 6.44 25.82 23.96
C ASP A 113 6.73 25.22 22.57
N ALA A 114 7.81 25.67 21.93
CA ALA A 114 8.30 25.10 20.68
C ALA A 114 8.67 23.62 20.85
N MET A 115 9.35 23.27 21.96
CA MET A 115 9.72 21.89 22.27
C MET A 115 8.49 21.00 22.50
N ALA A 116 7.50 21.49 23.25
CA ALA A 116 6.27 20.74 23.48
C ALA A 116 5.50 20.50 22.17
N SER A 117 5.44 21.51 21.30
CA SER A 117 4.74 21.44 20.02
C SER A 117 5.44 20.50 19.03
N ILE A 118 6.77 20.52 18.95
CA ILE A 118 7.51 19.64 18.03
C ILE A 118 7.46 18.17 18.45
N GLU A 119 7.46 17.87 19.76
CA GLU A 119 7.30 16.50 20.24
C GLU A 119 5.89 15.96 19.96
N LYS A 120 4.86 16.83 20.00
CA LYS A 120 3.50 16.46 19.56
C LYS A 120 3.45 16.15 18.06
N ALA A 121 4.16 16.91 17.22
CA ALA A 121 4.27 16.61 15.80
C ALA A 121 4.99 15.27 15.54
N LEU A 122 6.06 14.99 16.28
CA LEU A 122 6.80 13.73 16.22
C LEU A 122 5.99 12.54 16.76
N ALA A 123 5.07 12.74 17.69
CA ALA A 123 4.18 11.68 18.14
C ALA A 123 3.21 11.23 17.02
N ALA A 124 2.80 12.14 16.14
CA ALA A 124 1.98 11.84 14.97
C ALA A 124 2.81 11.23 13.82
N GLU A 125 4.02 11.75 13.58
CA GLU A 125 4.93 11.26 12.54
C GLU A 125 6.37 11.09 13.07
N PRO A 126 6.70 9.98 13.75
CA PRO A 126 8.00 9.80 14.40
C PRO A 126 9.21 9.81 13.46
N GLY A 127 8.99 9.44 12.19
CA GLY A 127 10.03 9.36 11.16
C GLY A 127 10.19 10.63 10.32
N ASN A 128 9.45 11.70 10.61
CA ASN A 128 9.49 12.91 9.79
C ASN A 128 10.83 13.65 9.98
N LYS A 129 11.63 13.71 8.90
CA LYS A 129 12.99 14.30 8.92
C LYS A 129 12.97 15.79 9.25
N GLU A 130 11.94 16.51 8.82
CA GLU A 130 11.81 17.93 9.07
C GLU A 130 11.52 18.19 10.55
N TYR A 131 10.62 17.41 11.16
CA TYR A 131 10.28 17.56 12.57
C TYR A 131 11.50 17.26 13.47
N LEU A 132 12.25 16.20 13.13
CA LEU A 132 13.48 15.84 13.84
C LEU A 132 14.54 16.96 13.75
N ALA A 133 14.74 17.54 12.57
CA ALA A 133 15.68 18.64 12.36
C ALA A 133 15.27 19.90 13.15
N THR A 134 13.99 20.25 13.14
CA THR A 134 13.45 21.38 13.90
C THR A 134 13.62 21.18 15.41
N ARG A 135 13.37 19.97 15.93
CA ARG A 135 13.65 19.66 17.33
C ARG A 135 15.11 19.90 17.70
N ASP A 136 16.03 19.49 16.83
CA ASP A 136 17.47 19.70 17.07
C ASP A 136 17.86 21.18 17.03
N LEU A 137 17.21 22.00 16.20
CA LEU A 137 17.36 23.44 16.20
C LEU A 137 16.86 24.06 17.52
N ILE A 138 15.68 23.66 18.00
CA ILE A 138 15.14 24.13 19.29
C ILE A 138 16.08 23.74 20.44
N LYS A 139 16.58 22.49 20.46
CA LYS A 139 17.56 22.04 21.47
C LYS A 139 18.84 22.88 21.46
N LYS A 140 19.34 23.27 20.28
CA LYS A 140 20.51 24.16 20.16
C LYS A 140 20.21 25.57 20.67
N SER A 141 19.01 26.10 20.41
CA SER A 141 18.55 27.40 20.92
C SER A 141 18.50 27.41 22.46
N MET A 142 17.93 26.37 23.08
CA MET A 142 17.83 26.25 24.53
C MET A 142 19.17 26.17 25.26
N LYS A 143 20.22 25.65 24.62
CA LYS A 143 21.57 25.55 25.20
C LYS A 143 22.36 26.86 25.14
N LYS A 144 21.89 27.85 24.38
CA LYS A 144 22.56 29.15 24.22
C LYS A 144 22.07 30.21 25.23
N ASN A 145 21.00 29.92 25.95
CA ASN A 145 20.48 30.72 27.07
C ASN A 145 20.94 30.13 28.41
#